data_AF-A0A6I9Z5L5-F1
#
_entry.id   AF-A0A6I9Z5L5-F1
#
_cell.length_a   1.000
_cell.length_b   1.000
_cell.length_c   1.000
_cell.angle_alpha   90.00
_cell.angle_beta   90.00
_cell.angle_gamma   90.00
#
_symmetry.space_group_name_H-M   'P 1'
#
loop_
_entity.id
_entity.type
_entity.pdbx_description
1 polymer ?
#
loop_
_entity_poly.entity_id
_entity_poly.type
_entity_poly.pdbx_seq_one_letter_code
_entity_poly.pdbx_strand_id
1 'polypeptide(L)'
;GVKEVTLLGQNVNSYRDTSEVQFLSLASPELRQGFRTVYKAKKGGLRFAELLDRVAAVDPEMRIRFTSPHPKDFPDEVFEVMRERHNICKQVHLPAQSGSSRVLEAMKRG
;
A
#
# COMPACT_ATOMS: atom_id res chain seq x y z
N GLY A 1 25.03 -3.76 -12.80
CA GLY A 1 24.45 -3.44 -11.48
C GLY A 1 22.96 -3.19 -11.66
N VAL A 2 22.15 -3.40 -10.62
CA VAL A 2 20.69 -3.14 -10.68
C VAL A 2 20.44 -1.66 -10.39
N LYS A 3 19.60 -1.01 -11.20
CA LYS A 3 19.05 0.32 -10.90
C LYS A 3 17.79 0.14 -10.05
N GLU A 4 17.73 0.76 -8.88
CA GLU A 4 16.61 0.61 -7.95
C GLU A 4 16.09 1.97 -7.48
N VAL A 5 14.76 2.09 -7.39
CA VAL A 5 14.06 3.18 -6.71
C VAL A 5 13.28 2.62 -5.53
N THR A 6 13.42 3.25 -4.35
CA THR A 6 12.67 2.88 -3.15
C THR A 6 11.66 3.96 -2.79
N LEU A 7 10.38 3.58 -2.74
CA LEU A 7 9.28 4.39 -2.26
C LEU A 7 9.19 4.24 -0.72
N LEU A 8 9.44 5.33 0.00
CA LEU A 8 9.38 5.37 1.46
C LEU A 8 8.11 6.11 1.91
N GLY A 9 7.30 5.45 2.72
CA GLY A 9 6.11 6.05 3.31
C GLY A 9 5.84 5.51 4.71
N GLN A 10 5.51 6.40 5.65
CA GLN A 10 5.02 5.98 6.97
C GLN A 10 3.70 5.21 6.88
N ASN A 11 2.85 5.60 5.92
CA ASN A 11 1.61 4.93 5.58
C ASN A 11 1.40 5.07 4.07
N VAL A 12 1.47 3.97 3.33
CA VAL A 12 1.31 4.02 1.87
C VAL A 12 -0.16 4.19 1.46
N ASN A 13 -1.11 3.67 2.25
CA ASN A 13 -2.56 3.84 2.04
C ASN A 13 -3.07 5.28 2.20
N SER A 14 -2.22 6.20 2.68
CA SER A 14 -2.54 7.62 2.77
C SER A 14 -2.33 8.34 1.43
N TYR A 15 -1.63 7.71 0.48
CA TYR A 15 -1.46 8.25 -0.86
C TYR A 15 -2.82 8.38 -1.54
N ARG A 16 -3.13 9.61 -1.95
CA ARG A 16 -4.37 9.97 -2.61
C ARG A 16 -4.13 11.18 -3.48
N ASP A 17 -3.93 10.94 -4.77
CA ASP A 17 -3.86 12.02 -5.74
C ASP A 17 -5.25 12.35 -6.28
N THR A 18 -5.69 13.59 -6.10
CA THR A 18 -7.00 14.09 -6.56
C THR A 18 -6.89 14.98 -7.80
N SER A 19 -5.68 15.17 -8.34
CA SER A 19 -5.46 16.00 -9.52
C SER A 19 -6.02 15.35 -10.80
N GLU A 20 -6.08 14.02 -10.85
CA GLU A 20 -6.66 13.28 -11.96
C GLU A 20 -8.12 12.88 -11.71
N VAL A 21 -9.04 13.52 -12.45
CA VAL A 21 -10.49 13.32 -12.33
C VAL A 21 -10.92 11.90 -12.77
N GLN A 22 -10.11 11.21 -13.58
CA GLN A 22 -10.40 9.86 -14.08
C GLN A 22 -10.31 8.76 -13.02
N PHE A 23 -9.63 8.99 -11.89
CA PHE A 23 -9.43 7.99 -10.83
C PHE A 23 -10.34 8.23 -9.62
N LEU A 24 -11.54 8.78 -9.83
CA LEU A 24 -12.59 8.82 -8.83
C LEU A 24 -13.16 7.40 -8.61
N SER A 25 -12.38 6.52 -7.98
CA SER A 25 -12.90 5.26 -7.46
C SER A 25 -14.01 5.58 -6.44
N LEU A 26 -15.24 5.23 -6.80
CA LEU A 26 -16.42 5.35 -5.92
C LEU A 26 -16.39 4.30 -4.80
N ALA A 27 -15.56 3.27 -4.93
CA ALA A 27 -15.38 2.23 -3.94
C ALA A 27 -14.64 2.78 -2.72
N SER A 28 -15.14 2.46 -1.54
CA SER A 28 -14.41 2.73 -0.31
C SER A 28 -13.22 1.75 -0.25
N PRO A 29 -12.02 2.20 0.16
CA PRO A 29 -10.90 1.28 0.36
C PRO A 29 -11.29 0.19 1.36
N GLU A 30 -11.26 -1.06 0.92
CA GLU A 30 -11.51 -2.21 1.77
C GLU A 30 -10.26 -2.48 2.63
N LEU A 31 -10.49 -2.58 3.93
CA LEU A 31 -9.46 -3.07 4.85
C LEU A 31 -9.43 -4.59 4.78
N ARG A 32 -8.24 -5.16 4.94
CA ARG A 32 -8.11 -6.60 5.12
C ARG A 32 -8.88 -7.08 6.35
N GLN A 33 -9.38 -8.30 6.26
CA GLN A 33 -10.06 -8.97 7.36
C GLN A 33 -9.20 -8.92 8.64
N GLY A 34 -9.83 -8.53 9.76
CA GLY A 34 -9.16 -8.36 11.05
C GLY A 34 -8.77 -6.91 11.36
N PHE A 35 -8.62 -6.04 10.36
CA PHE A 35 -8.28 -4.64 10.57
C PHE A 35 -9.51 -3.75 10.65
N ARG A 36 -9.53 -2.84 11.63
CA ARG A 36 -10.55 -1.80 11.78
C ARG A 36 -9.92 -0.42 11.73
N THR A 37 -10.63 0.55 11.19
CA THR A 37 -10.21 1.96 11.21
C THR A 37 -11.30 2.83 11.82
N VAL A 38 -10.89 3.77 12.67
CA VAL A 38 -11.74 4.86 13.17
C VAL A 38 -11.74 6.05 12.22
N TYR A 39 -10.89 6.04 11.18
CA TYR A 39 -10.78 7.10 10.20
C TYR A 39 -11.80 6.91 9.08
N LYS A 40 -12.44 8.02 8.68
CA LYS A 40 -13.40 8.02 7.58
C LYS A 40 -12.69 7.69 6.25
N ALA A 41 -13.19 6.68 5.55
CA ALA A 41 -12.77 6.37 4.19
C ALA A 41 -12.93 7.60 3.29
N LYS A 42 -11.84 8.02 2.65
CA LYS A 42 -11.85 9.09 1.65
C LYS A 42 -12.21 8.46 0.30
N LYS A 43 -13.28 8.93 -0.34
CA LYS A 43 -13.74 8.42 -1.65
C LYS A 43 -12.96 9.08 -2.79
N GLY A 44 -12.60 8.30 -3.81
CA GLY A 44 -11.92 8.78 -5.02
C GLY A 44 -10.47 9.21 -4.83
N GLY A 45 -9.81 9.46 -5.96
CA GLY A 45 -8.38 9.77 -6.05
C GLY A 45 -7.55 8.51 -6.34
N LEU A 46 -6.41 8.71 -6.99
CA LEU A 46 -5.46 7.66 -7.33
C LEU A 46 -4.77 7.17 -6.06
N ARG A 47 -4.80 5.85 -5.80
CA ARG A 47 -4.28 5.24 -4.58
C ARG A 47 -2.91 4.62 -4.82
N PHE A 48 -2.33 4.06 -3.76
CA PHE A 48 -0.97 3.56 -3.81
C PHE A 48 -0.78 2.40 -4.78
N ALA A 49 -1.75 1.50 -4.94
CA ALA A 49 -1.66 0.40 -5.88
C ALA A 49 -1.52 0.92 -7.33
N GLU A 50 -2.33 1.92 -7.71
CA GLU A 50 -2.27 2.56 -9.02
C GLU A 50 -0.96 3.33 -9.22
N LEU A 51 -0.48 4.03 -8.18
CA LEU A 51 0.84 4.70 -8.24
C LEU A 51 1.94 3.68 -8.49
N LEU A 52 1.95 2.60 -7.73
CA LEU A 52 2.95 1.55 -7.79
C LEU A 52 2.96 0.90 -9.18
N ASP A 53 1.79 0.65 -9.76
CA ASP A 53 1.63 0.12 -11.10
C ASP A 53 2.21 1.07 -12.17
N ARG A 54 1.86 2.36 -12.09
CA ARG A 54 2.37 3.38 -13.01
C ARG A 54 3.88 3.54 -12.91
N VAL A 55 4.43 3.60 -11.71
CA VAL A 55 5.87 3.71 -11.50
C VAL A 55 6.59 2.50 -12.08
N ALA A 56 6.05 1.29 -11.90
CA ALA A 56 6.61 0.08 -12.50
C ALA A 56 6.54 0.08 -14.04
N ALA A 57 5.59 0.79 -14.63
CA ALA A 57 5.46 0.92 -16.09
C ALA A 57 6.38 1.97 -16.72
N VAL A 58 6.93 2.92 -15.94
CA VAL A 58 7.83 3.97 -16.47
C VAL A 58 9.13 3.37 -17.02
N ASP A 59 9.74 2.45 -16.28
CA ASP A 59 10.96 1.75 -16.67
C ASP A 59 10.87 0.27 -16.23
N PRO A 60 10.56 -0.65 -17.16
CA PRO A 60 10.46 -2.08 -16.85
C PRO A 60 11.77 -2.71 -16.35
N GLU A 61 12.92 -2.14 -16.71
CA GLU A 61 14.24 -2.63 -16.28
C GLU A 61 14.65 -2.10 -14.89
N MET A 62 13.93 -1.09 -14.39
CA MET A 62 14.18 -0.50 -13.08
C MET A 62 13.46 -1.27 -11.98
N ARG A 63 14.21 -1.64 -10.94
CA ARG A 63 13.66 -2.31 -9.77
C ARG A 63 12.93 -1.30 -8.88
N ILE A 64 11.68 -1.59 -8.55
CA ILE A 64 10.86 -0.78 -7.66
C ILE A 64 10.74 -1.50 -6.32
N ARG A 65 11.06 -0.80 -5.24
CA ARG A 65 10.88 -1.25 -3.86
C ARG A 65 9.95 -0.27 -3.15
N PHE A 66 9.18 -0.78 -2.19
CA PHE A 66 8.51 0.09 -1.25
C PHE A 66 8.60 -0.50 0.17
N THR A 67 8.49 0.37 1.18
CA THR A 67 8.45 -0.06 2.58
C THR A 67 7.36 0.72 3.31
N SER A 68 6.52 0.01 4.06
CA SER A 68 5.50 0.60 4.92
C SER A 68 5.37 -0.21 6.22
N PRO A 69 5.40 0.42 7.41
CA PRO A 69 5.49 -0.27 8.69
C PRO A 69 4.16 -0.81 9.26
N HIS A 70 3.02 -0.59 8.61
CA HIS A 70 1.71 -0.96 9.17
C HIS A 70 0.98 -2.04 8.34
N PRO A 71 0.54 -3.16 8.96
CA PRO A 71 -0.10 -4.25 8.21
C PRO A 71 -1.38 -3.93 7.45
N LYS A 72 -2.23 -3.06 8.01
CA LYS A 72 -3.41 -2.53 7.32
C LYS A 72 -3.12 -1.77 6.00
N ASP A 73 -1.86 -1.39 5.77
CA ASP A 73 -1.47 -0.60 4.59
C ASP A 73 -1.23 -1.47 3.35
N PHE A 74 -1.55 -2.76 3.40
CA PHE A 74 -1.37 -3.71 2.31
C PHE A 74 -2.71 -4.34 1.90
N PRO A 75 -3.56 -3.62 1.14
CA PRO A 75 -4.76 -4.19 0.55
C PRO A 75 -4.40 -5.18 -0.57
N ASP A 76 -5.33 -6.06 -0.95
CA ASP A 76 -5.07 -7.13 -1.93
C ASP A 76 -4.66 -6.58 -3.30
N GLU A 77 -5.17 -5.41 -3.68
CA GLU A 77 -4.78 -4.71 -4.91
C GLU A 77 -3.27 -4.44 -5.00
N VAL A 78 -2.61 -4.11 -3.88
CA VAL A 78 -1.15 -3.92 -3.86
C VAL A 78 -0.45 -5.25 -4.15
N PHE A 79 -0.95 -6.35 -3.61
CA PHE A 79 -0.39 -7.68 -3.88
C PHE A 79 -0.62 -8.14 -5.31
N GLU A 80 -1.76 -7.79 -5.91
CA GLU A 80 -2.04 -8.07 -7.33
C GLU A 80 -1.04 -7.34 -8.23
N VAL A 81 -0.84 -6.04 -8.03
CA VAL A 81 0.17 -5.26 -8.78
C VAL A 81 1.57 -5.82 -8.53
N MET A 82 1.90 -6.13 -7.27
CA MET A 82 3.15 -6.80 -6.92
C MET A 82 3.27 -8.17 -7.58
N ARG A 83 2.20 -8.89 -7.90
CA ARG A 83 2.23 -10.19 -8.58
C ARG A 83 2.48 -10.00 -10.08
N GLU A 84 1.72 -9.11 -10.69
CA GLU A 84 1.70 -8.83 -12.14
C GLU A 84 2.99 -8.17 -12.65
N ARG A 85 3.59 -7.25 -11.87
CA ARG A 85 4.81 -6.56 -12.29
C ARG A 85 6.06 -7.30 -11.82
N HIS A 86 6.93 -7.69 -12.75
CA HIS A 86 8.16 -8.42 -12.44
C HIS A 86 9.23 -7.58 -11.76
N ASN A 87 9.20 -6.25 -11.95
CA ASN A 87 10.23 -5.31 -11.52
C ASN A 87 9.92 -4.73 -10.14
N ILE A 88 8.76 -5.07 -9.56
CA ILE A 88 8.43 -4.78 -8.17
C ILE A 88 9.03 -5.86 -7.27
N CYS A 89 9.73 -5.43 -6.22
CA CYS A 89 10.28 -6.32 -5.21
C CYS A 89 9.17 -7.14 -4.54
N LYS A 90 9.29 -8.48 -4.55
CA LYS A 90 8.42 -9.39 -3.79
C LYS A 90 8.82 -9.44 -2.30
N GLN A 91 8.90 -8.28 -1.67
CA GLN A 91 9.30 -8.10 -0.28
C GLN A 91 8.35 -7.13 0.40
N VAL A 92 7.86 -7.51 1.59
CA VAL A 92 7.00 -6.68 2.42
C VAL A 92 7.65 -6.50 3.78
N HIS A 93 7.76 -5.25 4.24
CA HIS A 93 8.28 -4.94 5.58
C HIS A 93 7.12 -4.90 6.58
N LEU A 94 6.87 -6.01 7.28
CA LEU A 94 5.73 -6.17 8.17
C LEU A 94 6.14 -6.41 9.63
N PRO A 95 6.47 -5.37 10.41
CA PRO A 95 6.85 -5.57 11.79
C PRO A 95 5.61 -5.90 12.65
N ALA A 96 5.52 -7.14 13.13
CA ALA A 96 4.35 -7.68 13.84
C ALA A 96 4.00 -6.97 15.16
N GLN A 97 4.95 -6.25 15.77
CA GLN A 97 4.82 -5.55 17.06
C GLN A 97 4.56 -6.44 18.28
N SER A 98 3.47 -7.22 18.29
CA SER A 98 3.07 -8.09 19.41
C SER A 98 2.27 -9.30 18.91
N GLY A 99 2.38 -10.44 19.61
CA GLY A 99 1.55 -11.63 19.38
C GLY A 99 0.24 -11.66 20.18
N SER A 100 -0.03 -10.66 21.03
CA SER A 100 -1.24 -10.61 21.86
C SER A 100 -2.28 -9.68 21.24
N SER A 101 -3.45 -10.21 20.87
CA SER A 101 -4.54 -9.39 20.32
C SER A 101 -4.93 -8.24 21.25
N ARG A 102 -4.92 -8.47 22.57
CA ARG A 102 -5.18 -7.44 23.58
C ARG A 102 -4.14 -6.31 23.52
N VAL A 103 -2.87 -6.64 23.31
CA VAL A 103 -1.78 -5.64 23.20
C VAL A 103 -1.87 -4.91 21.86
N LEU A 104 -2.15 -5.62 20.76
CA LEU A 104 -2.33 -5.01 19.43
C LEU A 104 -3.50 -4.01 19.41
N GLU A 105 -4.63 -4.37 20.01
CA GLU A 105 -5.79 -3.47 20.20
C GLU A 105 -5.39 -2.23 21.01
N ALA A 106 -4.69 -2.39 22.13
CA ALA A 106 -4.21 -1.27 22.95
C ALA A 106 -3.24 -0.35 22.19
N MET A 107 -2.44 -0.89 21.27
CA MET A 107 -1.53 -0.15 20.39
C MET A 107 -2.24 0.48 19.18
N LYS A 108 -3.56 0.27 19.01
CA LYS A 108 -4.33 0.61 17.79
C LYS A 108 -3.71 0.00 16.51
N ARG A 109 -3.09 -1.16 16.68
CA ARG A 109 -2.50 -1.97 15.60
C ARG A 109 -3.51 -2.99 15.06
N GLY A 110 -4.61 -3.20 15.79
CA GLY A 110 -5.88 -3.80 15.37
C GLY A 110 -5.70 -4.90 14.35
#